data_AF-A0A175VQ99-F1
#
_entry.id   AF-A0A175VQ99-F1
#
_cell.length_a   1.000
_cell.length_b   1.000
_cell.length_c   1.000
_cell.angle_alpha   90.00
_cell.angle_beta   90.00
_cell.angle_gamma   90.00
#
_symmetry.space_group_name_H-M   'P 1'
#
loop_
_entity.id
_entity.type
_entity.pdbx_description
1 polymer ?
#
loop_
_entity_poly.entity_id
_entity_poly.type
_entity_poly.pdbx_seq_one_letter_code
_entity_poly.pdbx_strand_id
1 'polypeptide(L)'
;MADTYWDPGNLLQITESDNASEIQCVGRARSRHGARCRWTLCGPDATAILRKVRELAVSHPSKATQRDLENLAKICLCHDYHSSQWFEVAQRWKHVVTKAVKHHERISKEHNGPATLECLGHMSKLAVVEFDLKNLQKELSSVQTDLSASEEQRRAVEEELEHAKLRGSTLAQEHVDSVNRLHESCEAERTRLAESLSELAKAEAQASSLRQEVGMAHCLLDEEKTKRTALEETVKEMERRARERAEELAEARHLLEEERKSMAEKVALELDERDRLLAEEKTKTMELEEATQRLEHRLSEVTVQTERVLDEERAKTHLLEEAKETLRRRLLEAEASSAHSAAEADRANRDNQALLRDNAAAAENLSRLQTDLVGIRAEIQRRTDHGSVLGRELQIARVDNQSLRSTHSQLTARNTVLTEQIAALEASLAKCWRRRLRAWLQKTSPLSIHAPSIQTQPSPVHQHPNRLPSSSNPPSLTSPKATLANFTPENKQIQRHHRIHYADNPPPTLYNQPQTCPAA
;
A
#
# COMPACT_ATOMS: atom_id res chain seq x y z
N MET A 1 98.84 -129.21 76.53
CA MET A 1 99.88 -129.35 75.48
C MET A 1 101.21 -129.13 76.17
N ALA A 2 102.15 -130.05 76.02
CA ALA A 2 103.45 -129.95 76.69
C ALA A 2 104.09 -128.60 76.38
N ASP A 3 104.51 -127.90 77.44
CA ASP A 3 105.26 -126.64 77.39
C ASP A 3 106.48 -126.85 76.48
N THR A 4 106.32 -126.54 75.19
CA THR A 4 107.46 -126.36 74.31
C THR A 4 108.10 -125.09 74.83
N TYR A 5 109.18 -125.24 75.60
CA TYR A 5 109.96 -124.16 76.22
C TYR A 5 110.19 -122.96 75.27
N TRP A 6 110.20 -123.23 73.96
CA TRP A 6 110.22 -122.24 72.91
C TRP A 6 108.85 -121.59 72.65
N ASP A 7 108.49 -120.61 73.49
CA ASP A 7 107.47 -119.60 73.16
C ASP A 7 108.16 -118.27 72.84
N PRO A 8 108.37 -117.91 71.55
CA PRO A 8 109.03 -116.66 71.20
C PRO A 8 108.26 -115.42 71.63
N GLY A 9 106.93 -115.47 71.80
CA GLY A 9 106.15 -114.32 72.25
C GLY A 9 106.55 -113.91 73.67
N ASN A 10 106.57 -114.88 74.58
CA ASN A 10 106.95 -114.68 75.98
C ASN A 10 108.47 -114.56 76.16
N LEU A 11 109.28 -115.46 75.57
CA LEU A 11 110.74 -115.45 75.73
C LEU A 11 111.39 -114.18 75.18
N LEU A 12 110.90 -113.66 74.06
CA LEU A 12 111.40 -112.41 73.49
C LEU A 12 110.74 -111.16 74.12
N GLN A 13 109.83 -111.35 75.07
CA GLN A 13 109.09 -110.29 75.77
C GLN A 13 108.34 -109.39 74.77
N ILE A 14 107.66 -109.98 73.78
CA ILE A 14 106.85 -109.25 72.80
C ILE A 14 105.44 -109.07 73.33
N THR A 15 104.83 -110.15 73.79
CA THR A 15 103.51 -110.15 74.44
C THR A 15 103.64 -109.97 75.95
N GLU A 16 102.67 -109.33 76.57
CA GLU A 16 102.56 -109.31 78.04
C GLU A 16 101.94 -110.63 78.53
N SER A 17 102.35 -111.12 79.70
CA SER A 17 101.93 -112.44 80.22
C SER A 17 100.43 -112.60 80.32
N ASP A 18 99.72 -111.49 80.52
CA ASP A 18 98.31 -111.48 80.86
C ASP A 18 97.42 -111.37 79.61
N ASN A 19 97.93 -110.76 78.53
CA ASN A 19 97.21 -110.52 77.29
C ASN A 19 98.07 -110.89 76.07
N ALA A 20 97.99 -112.16 75.63
CA ALA A 20 98.71 -112.63 74.45
C ALA A 20 98.34 -111.89 73.14
N SER A 21 97.22 -111.16 73.13
CA SER A 21 96.77 -110.34 72.01
C SER A 21 97.38 -108.92 72.00
N GLU A 22 97.88 -108.42 73.14
CA GLU A 22 98.38 -107.07 73.25
C GLU A 22 99.91 -107.04 73.06
N ILE A 23 100.35 -106.41 71.97
CA ILE A 23 101.77 -106.29 71.65
C ILE A 23 102.23 -104.90 72.06
N GLN A 24 103.16 -104.83 73.00
CA GLN A 24 103.78 -103.57 73.39
C GLN A 24 105.13 -103.39 72.71
N CYS A 25 105.45 -102.14 72.39
CA CYS A 25 106.74 -101.74 71.85
C CYS A 25 107.89 -102.29 72.72
N VAL A 26 108.83 -102.99 72.09
CA VAL A 26 109.97 -103.64 72.77
C VAL A 26 111.14 -102.69 73.01
N GLY A 27 110.98 -101.42 72.61
CA GLY A 27 111.94 -100.36 72.80
C GLY A 27 112.10 -99.99 74.27
N ARG A 28 113.27 -99.46 74.63
CA ARG A 28 113.56 -98.96 75.98
C ARG A 28 113.78 -97.46 75.94
N ALA A 29 113.02 -96.73 76.76
CA ALA A 29 113.18 -95.30 76.89
C ALA A 29 114.42 -94.98 77.73
N ARG A 30 115.46 -94.39 77.12
CA ARG A 30 116.65 -93.93 77.85
C ARG A 30 116.29 -92.90 78.94
N SER A 31 115.27 -92.09 78.69
CA SER A 31 114.73 -91.10 79.64
C SER A 31 114.08 -91.70 80.89
N ARG A 32 113.76 -93.00 80.90
CA ARG A 32 113.10 -93.69 82.02
C ARG A 32 113.93 -94.85 82.55
N HIS A 33 115.24 -94.65 82.71
CA HIS A 33 116.16 -95.67 83.24
C HIS A 33 116.09 -97.02 82.50
N GLY A 34 115.82 -97.00 81.19
CA GLY A 34 115.71 -98.22 80.38
C GLY A 34 114.40 -98.99 80.57
N ALA A 35 113.35 -98.36 81.11
CA ALA A 35 112.01 -98.95 81.16
C ALA A 35 111.50 -99.29 79.76
N ARG A 36 110.75 -100.39 79.64
CA ARG A 36 110.10 -100.81 78.40
C ARG A 36 109.05 -99.78 77.99
N CYS A 37 108.97 -99.49 76.69
CA CYS A 37 107.94 -98.64 76.14
C CYS A 37 106.56 -99.29 76.32
N ARG A 38 105.61 -98.57 76.93
CA ARG A 38 104.22 -99.03 77.11
C ARG A 38 103.33 -98.76 75.89
N TRP A 39 103.92 -98.41 74.74
CA TRP A 39 103.14 -98.12 73.54
C TRP A 39 102.60 -99.42 72.95
N THR A 40 101.28 -99.61 72.98
CA THR A 40 100.61 -100.75 72.36
C THR A 40 100.60 -100.57 70.84
N LEU A 41 101.07 -101.59 70.11
CA LEU A 41 101.02 -101.68 68.67
C LEU A 41 99.68 -102.31 68.27
N CYS A 42 98.91 -101.62 67.42
CA CYS A 42 97.55 -102.00 67.06
C CYS A 42 97.42 -102.29 65.56
N GLY A 43 96.33 -102.95 65.15
CA GLY A 43 95.94 -103.06 63.75
C GLY A 43 96.85 -103.96 62.89
N PRO A 44 97.25 -103.52 61.67
CA PRO A 44 97.99 -104.36 60.73
C PRO A 44 99.38 -104.74 61.25
N ASP A 45 100.06 -103.85 61.99
CA ASP A 45 101.37 -104.14 62.59
C ASP A 45 101.26 -105.22 63.66
N ALA A 46 100.26 -105.14 64.55
CA ALA A 46 100.00 -106.17 65.55
C ALA A 46 99.76 -107.55 64.91
N THR A 47 98.97 -107.57 63.84
CA THR A 47 98.69 -108.80 63.07
C THR A 47 99.96 -109.36 62.41
N ALA A 48 100.80 -108.50 61.83
CA ALA A 48 102.06 -108.89 61.21
C ALA A 48 103.06 -109.45 62.23
N ILE A 49 103.14 -108.84 63.42
CA ILE A 49 103.98 -109.31 64.53
C ILE A 49 103.50 -110.68 65.01
N LEU A 50 102.22 -110.86 65.33
CA LEU A 50 101.67 -112.15 65.79
C LEU A 50 101.90 -113.26 64.77
N ARG A 51 101.72 -112.97 63.48
CA ARG A 51 102.02 -113.93 62.41
C ARG A 51 103.49 -114.36 62.47
N LYS A 52 104.42 -113.41 62.61
CA LYS A 52 105.85 -113.70 62.58
C LYS A 52 106.35 -114.40 63.86
N VAL A 53 105.75 -114.10 65.00
CA VAL A 53 105.96 -114.83 66.26
C VAL A 53 105.46 -116.28 66.15
N ARG A 54 104.27 -116.52 65.56
CA ARG A 54 103.77 -117.89 65.32
C ARG A 54 104.67 -118.68 64.37
N GLU A 55 105.15 -118.06 63.29
CA GLU A 55 106.11 -118.70 62.39
C GLU A 55 107.39 -119.14 63.12
N LEU A 56 107.90 -118.29 64.02
CA LEU A 56 109.04 -118.66 64.86
C LEU A 56 108.71 -119.78 65.85
N ALA A 57 107.51 -119.77 66.45
CA ALA A 57 107.09 -120.75 67.46
C ALA A 57 106.98 -122.18 66.90
N VAL A 58 106.54 -122.32 65.64
CA VAL A 58 106.46 -123.62 64.95
C VAL A 58 107.86 -124.15 64.58
N SER A 59 108.85 -123.27 64.43
CA SER A 59 110.21 -123.63 64.06
C SER A 59 111.09 -123.91 65.27
N HIS A 60 112.03 -124.86 65.14
CA HIS A 60 113.08 -125.07 66.15
C HIS A 60 113.86 -123.76 66.36
N PRO A 61 114.21 -123.34 67.60
CA PRO A 61 114.89 -122.07 67.90
C PRO A 61 116.20 -121.88 67.12
N SER A 62 116.87 -122.96 66.68
CA SER A 62 118.09 -122.87 65.85
C SER A 62 117.83 -122.37 64.44
N LYS A 63 116.59 -122.40 63.95
CA LYS A 63 116.19 -121.87 62.64
C LYS A 63 115.91 -120.37 62.65
N ALA A 64 115.79 -119.74 63.82
CA ALA A 64 115.59 -118.30 63.93
C ALA A 64 116.88 -117.56 63.51
N THR A 65 116.92 -117.03 62.29
CA THR A 65 118.10 -116.34 61.78
C THR A 65 118.21 -114.93 62.36
N GLN A 66 119.41 -114.35 62.33
CA GLN A 66 119.62 -112.95 62.74
C GLN A 66 118.72 -111.98 61.97
N ARG A 67 118.49 -112.25 60.68
CA ARG A 67 117.62 -111.43 59.81
C ARG A 67 116.15 -111.51 60.23
N ASP A 68 115.69 -112.68 60.68
CA ASP A 68 114.32 -112.84 61.18
C ASP A 68 114.11 -112.02 62.46
N LEU A 69 115.09 -112.04 63.37
CA LEU A 69 115.07 -111.26 64.60
C LEU A 69 115.11 -109.75 64.33
N GLU A 70 115.90 -109.30 63.35
CA GLU A 70 115.96 -107.90 62.94
C GLU A 70 114.65 -107.41 62.30
N ASN A 71 114.05 -108.24 61.44
CA ASN A 71 112.76 -107.93 60.83
C ASN A 71 111.65 -107.86 61.87
N LEU A 72 111.61 -108.82 62.81
CA LEU A 72 110.68 -108.82 63.92
C LEU A 72 110.88 -107.61 64.83
N ALA A 73 112.13 -107.25 65.13
CA ALA A 73 112.44 -106.09 65.97
C ALA A 73 111.95 -104.78 65.34
N LYS A 74 112.10 -104.60 64.02
CA LYS A 74 111.63 -103.40 63.31
C LYS A 74 110.13 -103.18 63.44
N ILE A 75 109.33 -104.24 63.32
CA ILE A 75 107.87 -104.15 63.43
C ILE A 75 107.40 -104.08 64.89
N CYS A 76 108.16 -104.59 65.85
CA CYS A 76 107.85 -104.53 67.28
C CYS A 76 108.22 -103.19 67.94
N LEU A 77 108.66 -102.18 67.19
CA LEU A 77 109.06 -100.87 67.72
C LEU A 77 108.10 -99.79 67.23
N CYS A 78 107.66 -98.91 68.14
CA CYS A 78 106.86 -97.76 67.74
C CYS A 78 107.69 -96.86 66.83
N HIS A 79 107.11 -96.50 65.69
CA HIS A 79 107.76 -95.76 64.61
C HIS A 79 108.37 -94.45 65.11
N ASP A 80 107.67 -93.77 66.01
CA ASP A 80 107.97 -92.40 66.40
C ASP A 80 109.14 -92.27 67.41
N TYR A 81 109.34 -93.26 68.27
CA TYR A 81 110.25 -93.10 69.42
C TYR A 81 111.40 -94.10 69.49
N HIS A 82 111.21 -95.31 68.97
CA HIS A 82 112.19 -96.39 69.16
C HIS A 82 112.58 -97.10 67.86
N SER A 83 112.18 -96.57 66.70
CA SER A 83 112.45 -97.16 65.38
C SER A 83 113.94 -97.35 65.06
N SER A 84 114.87 -96.71 65.78
CA SER A 84 116.31 -96.90 65.64
C SER A 84 116.90 -98.00 66.53
N GLN A 85 116.14 -98.53 67.49
CA GLN A 85 116.62 -99.50 68.49
C GLN A 85 116.55 -100.96 68.00
N TRP A 86 116.06 -101.20 66.78
CA TRP A 86 115.82 -102.55 66.24
C TRP A 86 117.06 -103.45 66.27
N PHE A 87 118.25 -102.90 65.99
CA PHE A 87 119.49 -103.66 66.01
C PHE A 87 119.87 -104.10 67.44
N GLU A 88 119.78 -103.20 68.42
CA GLU A 88 120.04 -103.51 69.83
C GLU A 88 119.06 -104.57 70.37
N VAL A 89 117.78 -104.47 69.99
CA VAL A 89 116.75 -105.45 70.34
C VAL A 89 117.05 -106.81 69.73
N ALA A 90 117.37 -106.87 68.43
CA ALA A 90 117.70 -108.12 67.74
C ALA A 90 118.95 -108.79 68.34
N GLN A 91 119.99 -108.03 68.71
CA GLN A 91 121.18 -108.57 69.38
C GLN A 91 120.84 -109.17 70.76
N ARG A 92 119.96 -108.52 71.53
CA ARG A 92 119.50 -109.05 72.83
C ARG A 92 118.73 -110.36 72.63
N TRP A 93 117.83 -110.40 71.65
CA TRP A 93 117.06 -111.59 71.33
C TRP A 93 117.92 -112.74 70.85
N LYS A 94 118.97 -112.49 70.06
CA LYS A 94 119.93 -113.52 69.64
C LYS A 94 120.49 -114.32 70.81
N HIS A 95 120.77 -113.65 71.93
CA HIS A 95 121.25 -114.31 73.15
C HIS A 95 120.18 -115.18 73.81
N VAL A 96 118.92 -114.73 73.82
CA VAL A 96 117.77 -115.50 74.32
C VAL A 96 117.55 -116.75 73.47
N VAL A 97 117.54 -116.60 72.14
CA VAL A 97 117.41 -117.72 71.20
C VAL A 97 118.52 -118.73 71.40
N THR A 98 119.77 -118.29 71.56
CA THR A 98 120.92 -119.20 71.80
C THR A 98 120.75 -120.01 73.09
N LYS A 99 120.21 -119.39 74.15
CA LYS A 99 119.88 -120.12 75.39
C LYS A 99 118.76 -121.13 75.17
N ALA A 100 117.73 -120.75 74.40
CA ALA A 100 116.63 -121.64 74.06
C ALA A 100 117.07 -122.85 73.22
N VAL A 101 117.99 -122.68 72.27
CA VAL A 101 118.60 -123.79 71.53
C VAL A 101 119.27 -124.78 72.49
N LYS A 102 120.14 -124.29 73.39
CA LYS A 102 120.84 -125.16 74.35
C LYS A 102 119.89 -125.89 75.29
N HIS A 103 118.83 -125.23 75.74
CA HIS A 103 117.84 -125.84 76.60
C HIS A 103 117.03 -126.91 75.86
N HIS A 104 116.62 -126.62 74.63
CA HIS A 104 115.90 -127.58 73.80
C HIS A 104 116.77 -128.80 73.48
N GLU A 105 118.05 -128.61 73.13
CA GLU A 105 119.01 -129.70 72.93
C GLU A 105 119.23 -130.54 74.20
N ARG A 106 119.22 -129.93 75.39
CA ARG A 106 119.33 -130.65 76.66
C ARG A 106 118.11 -131.54 76.88
N ILE A 107 116.90 -130.99 76.73
CA ILE A 107 115.65 -131.76 76.84
C ILE A 107 115.64 -132.89 75.80
N SER A 108 116.02 -132.60 74.55
CA SER A 108 116.07 -133.62 73.49
C SER A 108 117.11 -134.71 73.74
N LYS A 109 118.22 -134.42 74.43
CA LYS A 109 119.20 -135.42 74.85
C LYS A 109 118.72 -136.25 76.05
N GLU A 110 118.03 -135.63 77.01
CA GLU A 110 117.47 -136.30 78.18
C GLU A 110 116.28 -137.22 77.82
N HIS A 111 115.54 -136.92 76.75
CA HIS A 111 114.41 -137.74 76.29
C HIS A 111 114.78 -138.91 75.35
N ASN A 112 116.06 -139.11 75.01
CA ASN A 112 116.52 -140.25 74.20
C ASN A 112 117.23 -141.34 75.04
N GLY A 113 116.72 -141.64 76.23
CA GLY A 113 117.07 -142.83 77.02
C GLY A 113 116.18 -144.03 76.64
N PRO A 114 116.73 -145.22 76.32
CA PRO A 114 115.95 -146.34 75.80
C PRO A 114 115.44 -147.27 76.90
N ALA A 115 114.36 -148.01 76.56
CA ALA A 115 113.78 -149.15 77.28
C ALA A 115 112.99 -148.76 78.55
N THR A 116 111.82 -149.29 78.87
CA THR A 116 111.26 -150.62 78.57
C THR A 116 109.80 -150.64 79.04
N LEU A 117 109.09 -151.71 78.67
CA LEU A 117 107.87 -152.25 79.31
C LEU A 117 106.51 -151.82 78.74
N GLU A 118 106.34 -152.23 77.48
CA GLU A 118 105.10 -152.81 76.97
C GLU A 118 104.62 -153.96 77.89
N CYS A 119 103.54 -153.73 78.63
CA CYS A 119 102.38 -154.65 78.76
C CYS A 119 101.35 -154.19 79.83
N LEU A 120 101.41 -152.92 80.29
CA LEU A 120 100.32 -152.26 81.03
C LEU A 120 99.60 -151.16 80.22
N GLY A 121 100.06 -150.91 78.98
CA GLY A 121 99.54 -149.90 78.07
C GLY A 121 98.16 -150.17 77.46
N HIS A 122 97.42 -151.22 77.86
CA HIS A 122 96.04 -151.41 77.41
C HIS A 122 95.00 -151.00 78.47
N MET A 123 95.32 -151.05 79.76
CA MET A 123 94.41 -150.55 80.81
C MET A 123 94.51 -149.02 80.99
N SER A 124 95.70 -148.43 80.86
CA SER A 124 95.83 -146.95 80.83
C SER A 124 95.27 -146.33 79.54
N LYS A 125 95.28 -147.04 78.40
CA LYS A 125 94.64 -146.53 77.17
C LYS A 125 93.12 -146.41 77.32
N LEU A 126 92.45 -147.29 78.06
CA LEU A 126 91.01 -147.15 78.33
C LEU A 126 90.71 -146.00 79.30
N ALA A 127 91.49 -145.83 80.37
CA ALA A 127 91.30 -144.71 81.31
C ALA A 127 91.65 -143.34 80.70
N VAL A 128 92.68 -143.28 79.85
CA VAL A 128 93.02 -142.07 79.07
C VAL A 128 91.96 -141.80 78.00
N VAL A 129 91.46 -142.83 77.30
CA VAL A 129 90.33 -142.66 76.37
C VAL A 129 89.05 -142.22 77.10
N GLU A 130 88.76 -142.69 78.31
CA GLU A 130 87.62 -142.20 79.10
C GLU A 130 87.80 -140.75 79.58
N PHE A 131 89.00 -140.38 80.00
CA PHE A 131 89.31 -139.00 80.38
C PHE A 131 89.25 -138.05 79.18
N ASP A 132 89.82 -138.47 78.05
CA ASP A 132 89.76 -137.75 76.78
C ASP A 132 88.33 -137.70 76.26
N LEU A 133 87.53 -138.76 76.40
CA LEU A 133 86.09 -138.74 76.08
C LEU A 133 85.35 -137.73 76.94
N LYS A 134 85.61 -137.65 78.25
CA LYS A 134 84.97 -136.67 79.14
C LYS A 134 85.40 -135.24 78.82
N ASN A 135 86.67 -135.00 78.51
CA ASN A 135 87.15 -133.68 78.10
C ASN A 135 86.62 -133.28 76.73
N LEU A 136 86.64 -134.18 75.75
CA LEU A 136 86.01 -133.97 74.44
C LEU A 136 84.51 -133.75 74.59
N GLN A 137 83.83 -134.45 75.49
CA GLN A 137 82.41 -134.22 75.77
C GLN A 137 82.17 -132.84 76.40
N LYS A 138 83.09 -132.36 77.26
CA LYS A 138 83.04 -131.01 77.83
C LYS A 138 83.33 -129.93 76.78
N GLU A 139 84.36 -130.11 75.95
CA GLU A 139 84.66 -129.21 74.83
C GLU A 139 83.52 -129.19 73.82
N LEU A 140 82.96 -130.36 73.48
CA LEU A 140 81.80 -130.47 72.61
C LEU A 140 80.59 -129.78 73.21
N SER A 141 80.36 -129.89 74.53
CA SER A 141 79.30 -129.12 75.21
C SER A 141 79.56 -127.60 75.19
N SER A 142 80.80 -127.15 75.32
CA SER A 142 81.19 -125.73 75.26
C SER A 142 81.05 -125.17 73.85
N VAL A 143 81.54 -125.90 72.84
CA VAL A 143 81.39 -125.53 71.43
C VAL A 143 79.91 -125.54 71.06
N GLN A 144 79.11 -126.46 71.61
CA GLN A 144 77.67 -126.49 71.38
C GLN A 144 76.94 -125.32 72.04
N THR A 145 77.38 -124.84 73.22
CA THR A 145 76.86 -123.60 73.81
C THR A 145 77.30 -122.36 73.04
N ASP A 146 78.54 -122.29 72.59
CA ASP A 146 79.07 -121.16 71.82
C ASP A 146 78.44 -121.09 70.43
N LEU A 147 78.23 -122.24 69.79
CA LEU A 147 77.49 -122.35 68.53
C LEU A 147 76.05 -121.88 68.72
N SER A 148 75.37 -122.32 69.79
CA SER A 148 74.02 -121.88 70.11
C SER A 148 73.96 -120.36 70.33
N ALA A 149 74.92 -119.78 71.07
CA ALA A 149 75.01 -118.35 71.30
C ALA A 149 75.31 -117.56 70.01
N SER A 150 76.21 -118.06 69.16
CA SER A 150 76.50 -117.45 67.86
C SER A 150 75.31 -117.54 66.90
N GLU A 151 74.55 -118.64 66.94
CA GLU A 151 73.32 -118.80 66.16
C GLU A 151 72.21 -117.85 66.66
N GLU A 152 72.11 -117.63 67.97
CA GLU A 152 71.19 -116.66 68.57
C GLU A 152 71.59 -115.22 68.22
N GLN A 153 72.88 -114.88 68.26
CA GLN A 153 73.37 -113.56 67.83
C GLN A 153 73.16 -113.33 66.33
N ARG A 154 73.35 -114.37 65.50
CA ARG A 154 73.04 -114.29 64.06
C ARG A 154 71.55 -114.05 63.83
N ARG A 155 70.68 -114.77 64.55
CA ARG A 155 69.23 -114.54 64.51
C ARG A 155 68.86 -113.11 64.92
N ALA A 156 69.45 -112.58 65.98
CA ALA A 156 69.21 -111.20 66.41
C ALA A 156 69.62 -110.17 65.35
N VAL A 157 70.77 -110.34 64.71
CA VAL A 157 71.23 -109.44 63.62
C VAL A 157 70.35 -109.58 62.37
N GLU A 158 69.91 -110.80 62.04
CA GLU A 158 68.97 -111.05 60.94
C GLU A 158 67.61 -110.36 61.21
N GLU A 159 67.10 -110.44 62.44
CA GLU A 159 65.88 -109.74 62.87
C GLU A 159 66.04 -108.20 62.82
N GLU A 160 67.17 -107.66 63.28
CA GLU A 160 67.47 -106.22 63.17
C GLU A 160 67.58 -105.75 61.73
N LEU A 161 68.18 -106.56 60.85
CA LEU A 161 68.31 -106.27 59.43
C LEU A 161 66.93 -106.28 58.75
N GLU A 162 66.08 -107.26 59.03
CA GLU A 162 64.71 -107.29 58.51
C GLU A 162 63.88 -106.11 59.05
N HIS A 163 64.04 -105.76 60.34
CA HIS A 163 63.40 -104.57 60.89
C HIS A 163 63.92 -103.27 60.24
N ALA A 164 65.21 -103.19 59.92
CA ALA A 164 65.79 -102.05 59.21
C ALA A 164 65.29 -101.95 57.76
N LYS A 165 65.16 -103.07 57.05
CA LYS A 165 64.56 -103.13 55.71
C LYS A 165 63.10 -102.69 55.73
N LEU A 166 62.32 -103.17 56.70
CA LEU A 166 60.92 -102.77 56.85
C LEU A 166 60.79 -101.26 57.10
N ARG A 167 61.59 -100.71 58.03
CA ARG A 167 61.66 -99.25 58.27
C ARG A 167 62.10 -98.46 57.04
N GLY A 168 63.06 -98.98 56.29
CA GLY A 168 63.51 -98.37 55.03
C GLY A 168 62.40 -98.34 53.98
N SER A 169 61.65 -99.43 53.84
CA SER A 169 60.50 -99.52 52.94
C SER A 169 59.36 -98.59 53.37
N THR A 170 59.05 -98.48 54.67
CA THR A 170 58.01 -97.58 55.16
C THR A 170 58.39 -96.12 54.95
N LEU A 171 59.63 -95.73 55.26
CA LEU A 171 60.11 -94.37 55.00
C LEU A 171 60.12 -94.03 53.51
N ALA A 172 60.56 -94.97 52.66
CA ALA A 172 60.52 -94.78 51.21
C ALA A 172 59.08 -94.57 50.71
N GLN A 173 58.12 -95.35 51.22
CA GLN A 173 56.70 -95.19 50.88
C GLN A 173 56.16 -93.84 51.38
N GLU A 174 56.45 -93.44 52.62
CA GLU A 174 56.06 -92.13 53.17
C GLU A 174 56.61 -90.97 52.34
N HIS A 175 57.86 -91.07 51.86
CA HIS A 175 58.46 -90.09 50.97
C HIS A 175 57.75 -90.05 49.61
N VAL A 176 57.43 -91.19 49.01
CA VAL A 176 56.65 -91.26 47.76
C VAL A 176 55.27 -90.63 47.96
N ASP A 177 54.57 -90.98 49.04
CA ASP A 177 53.26 -90.44 49.37
C ASP A 177 53.31 -88.94 49.65
N SER A 178 54.38 -88.44 50.26
CA SER A 178 54.58 -87.00 50.47
C SER A 178 54.85 -86.26 49.16
N VAL A 179 55.65 -86.84 48.26
CA VAL A 179 55.92 -86.25 46.94
C VAL A 179 54.64 -86.24 46.09
N ASN A 180 53.86 -87.32 46.11
CA ASN A 180 52.58 -87.39 45.40
C ASN A 180 51.59 -86.34 45.92
N ARG A 181 51.47 -86.18 47.25
CA ARG A 181 50.61 -85.11 47.84
C ARG A 181 51.06 -83.71 47.45
N LEU A 182 52.37 -83.45 47.43
CA LEU A 182 52.91 -82.15 46.98
C LEU A 182 52.65 -81.92 45.49
N HIS A 183 52.77 -82.97 44.67
CA HIS A 183 52.46 -82.91 43.24
C HIS A 183 50.98 -82.59 43.00
N GLU A 184 50.07 -83.34 43.64
CA GLU A 184 48.62 -83.09 43.58
C GLU A 184 48.27 -81.66 44.03
N SER A 185 48.87 -81.18 45.13
CA SER A 185 48.68 -79.80 45.60
C SER A 185 49.19 -78.77 44.59
N CYS A 186 50.33 -79.02 43.95
CA CYS A 186 50.90 -78.13 42.94
C CYS A 186 50.06 -78.12 41.66
N GLU A 187 49.51 -79.26 41.26
CA GLU A 187 48.60 -79.36 40.12
C GLU A 187 47.28 -78.65 40.40
N ALA A 188 46.71 -78.81 41.60
CA ALA A 188 45.50 -78.11 42.02
C ALA A 188 45.67 -76.58 42.06
N GLU A 189 46.82 -76.09 42.55
CA GLU A 189 47.11 -74.65 42.49
C GLU A 189 47.36 -74.17 41.05
N ARG A 190 47.97 -75.00 40.19
CA ARG A 190 48.14 -74.67 38.77
C ARG A 190 46.80 -74.58 38.04
N THR A 191 45.86 -75.49 38.29
CA THR A 191 44.52 -75.43 37.67
C THR A 191 43.75 -74.22 38.19
N ARG A 192 43.80 -73.94 39.49
CA ARG A 192 43.19 -72.75 40.09
C ARG A 192 43.75 -71.44 39.51
N LEU A 193 45.07 -71.36 39.33
CA LEU A 193 45.71 -70.21 38.68
C LEU A 193 45.29 -70.09 37.21
N ALA A 194 45.23 -71.20 36.46
CA ALA A 194 44.77 -71.19 35.08
C ALA A 194 43.31 -70.72 34.95
N GLU A 195 42.43 -71.14 35.87
CA GLU A 195 41.04 -70.66 35.95
C GLU A 195 41.00 -69.15 36.25
N SER A 196 41.75 -68.68 37.24
CA SER A 196 41.81 -67.25 37.58
C SER A 196 42.35 -66.38 36.43
N LEU A 197 43.34 -66.87 35.67
CA LEU A 197 43.86 -66.19 34.49
C LEU A 197 42.84 -66.16 33.34
N SER A 198 42.06 -67.22 33.17
CA SER A 198 40.95 -67.26 32.21
C SER A 198 39.84 -66.26 32.58
N GLU A 199 39.51 -66.14 33.87
CA GLU A 199 38.56 -65.14 34.37
C GLU A 199 39.08 -63.72 34.20
N LEU A 200 40.35 -63.47 34.51
CA LEU A 200 40.99 -62.17 34.29
C LEU A 200 41.02 -61.80 32.81
N ALA A 201 41.34 -62.74 31.91
CA ALA A 201 41.32 -62.51 30.47
C ALA A 201 39.91 -62.16 29.97
N LYS A 202 38.86 -62.82 30.49
CA LYS A 202 37.46 -62.47 30.18
C LYS A 202 37.10 -61.08 30.70
N ALA A 203 37.49 -60.74 31.93
CA ALA A 203 37.25 -59.43 32.51
C ALA A 203 37.99 -58.32 31.74
N GLU A 204 39.22 -58.58 31.28
CA GLU A 204 39.99 -57.65 30.47
C GLU A 204 39.36 -57.44 29.08
N ALA A 205 38.89 -58.51 28.44
CA ALA A 205 38.14 -58.41 27.18
C ALA A 205 36.84 -57.59 27.35
N GLN A 206 36.08 -57.81 28.43
CA GLN A 206 34.90 -57.02 28.77
C GLN A 206 35.24 -55.56 29.04
N ALA A 207 36.30 -55.28 29.81
CA ALA A 207 36.76 -53.93 30.07
C ALA A 207 37.20 -53.21 28.78
N SER A 208 37.83 -53.92 27.85
CA SER A 208 38.18 -53.38 26.53
C SER A 208 36.93 -53.04 25.70
N SER A 209 35.92 -53.92 25.69
CA SER A 209 34.63 -53.66 25.02
C SER A 209 33.95 -52.41 25.60
N LEU A 210 33.85 -52.33 26.94
CA LEU A 210 33.25 -51.18 27.62
C LEU A 210 34.02 -49.89 27.35
N ARG A 211 35.36 -49.93 27.30
CA ARG A 211 36.16 -48.75 26.92
C ARG A 211 35.87 -48.30 25.49
N GLN A 212 35.68 -49.24 24.56
CA GLN A 212 35.30 -48.91 23.19
C GLN A 212 33.91 -48.29 23.13
N GLU A 213 32.94 -48.85 23.85
CA GLU A 213 31.58 -48.30 23.96
C GLU A 213 31.56 -46.91 24.58
N VAL A 214 32.31 -46.69 25.67
CA VAL A 214 32.49 -45.38 26.30
C VAL A 214 33.15 -44.41 25.32
N GLY A 215 34.14 -44.84 24.55
CA GLY A 215 34.77 -44.03 23.51
C GLY A 215 33.80 -43.60 22.40
N MET A 216 32.96 -44.53 21.91
CA MET A 216 31.92 -44.22 20.94
C MET A 216 30.86 -43.26 21.51
N ALA A 217 30.44 -43.48 22.77
CA ALA A 217 29.51 -42.60 23.45
C ALA A 217 30.07 -41.18 23.63
N HIS A 218 31.37 -41.04 23.90
CA HIS A 218 32.03 -39.73 23.95
C HIS A 218 32.06 -39.04 22.58
N CYS A 219 32.37 -39.78 21.50
CA CYS A 219 32.33 -39.22 20.14
C CYS A 219 30.92 -38.70 19.79
N LEU A 220 29.89 -39.49 20.07
CA LEU A 220 28.49 -39.08 19.85
C LEU A 220 28.10 -37.88 20.72
N LEU A 221 28.55 -37.84 21.98
CA LEU A 221 28.30 -36.70 22.86
C LEU A 221 28.94 -35.41 22.32
N ASP A 222 30.15 -35.49 21.79
CA ASP A 222 30.84 -34.33 21.23
C ASP A 222 30.19 -33.90 19.91
N GLU A 223 29.75 -34.83 19.05
CA GLU A 223 28.91 -34.50 17.89
C GLU A 223 27.63 -33.77 18.30
N GLU A 224 26.90 -34.25 19.31
CA GLU A 224 25.69 -33.59 19.79
C GLU A 224 25.97 -32.21 20.41
N LYS A 225 27.11 -32.02 21.10
CA LYS A 225 27.54 -30.68 21.57
C LYS A 225 27.81 -29.74 20.41
N THR A 226 28.48 -30.20 19.34
CA THR A 226 28.73 -29.37 18.15
C THR A 226 27.42 -29.02 17.42
N LYS A 227 26.47 -29.96 17.31
CA LYS A 227 25.14 -29.68 16.76
C LYS A 227 24.36 -28.70 17.63
N ARG A 228 24.42 -28.85 18.96
CA ARG A 228 23.77 -27.95 19.90
C ARG A 228 24.32 -26.53 19.80
N THR A 229 25.63 -26.37 19.77
CA THR A 229 26.26 -25.04 19.62
C THR A 229 25.91 -24.40 18.27
N ALA A 230 25.92 -25.17 17.18
CA ALA A 230 25.44 -24.68 15.88
C ALA A 230 23.96 -24.27 15.92
N LEU A 231 23.08 -25.07 16.55
CA LEU A 231 21.67 -24.71 16.71
C LEU A 231 21.49 -23.45 17.56
N GLU A 232 22.21 -23.31 18.66
CA GLU A 232 22.20 -22.11 19.51
C GLU A 232 22.63 -20.86 18.73
N GLU A 233 23.62 -20.97 17.85
CA GLU A 233 24.03 -19.89 16.94
C GLU A 233 22.93 -19.56 15.92
N THR A 234 22.28 -20.56 15.32
CA THR A 234 21.15 -20.32 14.39
C THR A 234 19.96 -19.66 15.08
N VAL A 235 19.65 -20.04 16.34
CA VAL A 235 18.58 -19.40 17.12
C VAL A 235 18.92 -17.94 17.40
N LYS A 236 20.15 -17.64 17.85
CA LYS A 236 20.59 -16.25 18.08
C LYS A 236 20.52 -15.40 16.81
N GLU A 237 20.91 -15.95 15.66
CA GLU A 237 20.82 -15.26 14.37
C GLU A 237 19.37 -15.02 13.94
N MET A 238 18.48 -16.01 14.14
CA MET A 238 17.05 -15.86 13.87
C MET A 238 16.39 -14.83 14.80
N GLU A 239 16.76 -14.81 16.08
CA GLU A 239 16.31 -13.79 17.05
C GLU A 239 16.79 -12.39 16.67
N ARG A 240 18.05 -12.26 16.22
CA ARG A 240 18.59 -10.99 15.71
C ARG A 240 17.77 -10.50 14.50
N ARG A 241 17.56 -11.35 13.50
CA ARG A 241 16.73 -11.02 12.32
C ARG A 241 15.28 -10.70 12.68
N ALA A 242 14.72 -11.39 13.67
CA ALA A 242 13.37 -11.12 14.14
C ALA A 242 13.27 -9.75 14.82
N ARG A 243 14.27 -9.35 15.61
CA ARG A 243 14.35 -8.00 16.19
C ARG A 243 14.50 -6.93 15.12
N GLU A 244 15.41 -7.12 14.15
CA GLU A 244 15.59 -6.18 13.03
C GLU A 244 14.30 -6.00 12.23
N ARG A 245 13.61 -7.09 11.88
CA ARG A 245 12.31 -7.00 11.21
C ARG A 245 11.22 -6.35 12.06
N ALA A 246 11.26 -6.54 13.39
CA ALA A 246 10.31 -5.90 14.28
C ALA A 246 10.55 -4.39 14.37
N GLU A 247 11.82 -3.95 14.36
CA GLU A 247 12.23 -2.55 14.29
C GLU A 247 11.82 -1.94 12.93
N GLU A 248 12.14 -2.59 11.80
CA GLU A 248 11.70 -2.18 10.46
C GLU A 248 10.17 -2.04 10.37
N LEU A 249 9.42 -2.98 10.94
CA LEU A 249 7.95 -2.91 11.00
C LEU A 249 7.44 -1.79 11.91
N ALA A 250 8.15 -1.49 13.00
CA ALA A 250 7.80 -0.38 13.88
C ALA A 250 8.04 0.97 13.18
N GLU A 251 9.16 1.13 12.48
CA GLU A 251 9.48 2.30 11.67
C GLU A 251 8.47 2.47 10.52
N ALA A 252 8.16 1.41 9.78
CA ALA A 252 7.16 1.44 8.71
C ALA A 252 5.76 1.81 9.25
N ARG A 253 5.37 1.31 10.43
CA ARG A 253 4.13 1.70 11.09
C ARG A 253 4.13 3.16 11.51
N HIS A 254 5.26 3.67 12.00
CA HIS A 254 5.41 5.07 12.36
C HIS A 254 5.22 5.97 11.14
N LEU A 255 5.93 5.67 10.03
CA LEU A 255 5.82 6.39 8.77
C LEU A 255 4.38 6.36 8.22
N LEU A 256 3.73 5.20 8.22
CA LEU A 256 2.34 5.07 7.78
C LEU A 256 1.37 5.86 8.67
N GLU A 257 1.61 5.93 9.98
CA GLU A 257 0.77 6.73 10.88
C GLU A 257 1.00 8.24 10.67
N GLU A 258 2.24 8.67 10.39
CA GLU A 258 2.55 10.05 9.99
C GLU A 258 1.89 10.42 8.65
N GLU A 259 1.98 9.55 7.64
CA GLU A 259 1.29 9.73 6.37
C GLU A 259 -0.23 9.76 6.56
N ARG A 260 -0.78 8.89 7.41
CA ARG A 260 -2.21 8.88 7.73
C ARG A 260 -2.63 10.19 8.40
N LYS A 261 -1.84 10.71 9.34
CA LYS A 261 -2.09 12.02 9.98
C LYS A 261 -2.00 13.16 8.96
N SER A 262 -0.96 13.17 8.13
CA SER A 262 -0.82 14.18 7.06
C SER A 262 -1.96 14.13 6.06
N MET A 263 -2.41 12.93 5.66
CA MET A 263 -3.58 12.77 4.80
C MET A 263 -4.87 13.19 5.51
N ALA A 264 -5.05 12.84 6.79
CA ALA A 264 -6.21 13.26 7.56
C ALA A 264 -6.27 14.79 7.71
N GLU A 265 -5.13 15.45 7.93
CA GLU A 265 -5.03 16.92 7.95
C GLU A 265 -5.34 17.53 6.58
N LYS A 266 -4.81 16.97 5.49
CA LYS A 266 -5.14 17.43 4.12
C LYS A 266 -6.62 17.27 3.81
N VAL A 267 -7.20 16.10 4.13
CA VAL A 267 -8.64 15.84 3.93
C VAL A 267 -9.48 16.75 4.80
N ALA A 268 -9.09 17.03 6.04
CA ALA A 268 -9.78 17.99 6.90
C ALA A 268 -9.74 19.40 6.31
N LEU A 269 -8.60 19.85 5.81
CA LEU A 269 -8.46 21.15 5.13
C LEU A 269 -9.30 21.23 3.85
N GLU A 270 -9.28 20.18 3.02
CA GLU A 270 -10.10 20.10 1.81
C GLU A 270 -11.60 20.08 2.12
N LEU A 271 -12.01 19.40 3.21
CA LEU A 271 -13.39 19.41 3.68
C LEU A 271 -13.81 20.80 4.19
N ASP A 272 -12.96 21.45 5.00
CA ASP A 272 -13.21 22.81 5.48
C ASP A 272 -13.29 23.81 4.31
N GLU A 273 -12.40 23.68 3.32
CA GLU A 273 -12.44 24.50 2.10
C GLU A 273 -13.70 24.23 1.28
N ARG A 274 -14.11 22.96 1.14
CA ARG A 274 -15.34 22.60 0.44
C ARG A 274 -16.58 23.13 1.16
N ASP A 275 -16.62 23.04 2.49
CA ASP A 275 -17.72 23.57 3.29
C ASP A 275 -17.77 25.10 3.22
N ARG A 276 -16.61 25.76 3.19
CA ARG A 276 -16.49 27.21 2.94
C ARG A 276 -17.01 27.60 1.55
N LEU A 277 -16.62 26.86 0.49
CA LEU A 277 -17.10 27.09 -0.87
C LEU A 277 -18.60 26.80 -1.00
N LEU A 278 -19.11 25.80 -0.30
CA LEU A 278 -20.53 25.47 -0.27
C LEU A 278 -21.34 26.53 0.49
N ALA A 279 -20.77 27.12 1.55
CA ALA A 279 -21.37 28.27 2.21
C ALA A 279 -21.38 29.50 1.30
N GLU A 280 -20.29 29.79 0.58
CA GLU A 280 -20.24 30.86 -0.43
C GLU A 280 -21.26 30.63 -1.55
N GLU A 281 -21.36 29.40 -2.08
CA GLU A 281 -22.34 29.06 -3.10
C GLU A 281 -23.76 29.29 -2.58
N LYS A 282 -24.08 28.84 -1.35
CA LYS A 282 -25.37 29.09 -0.71
C LYS A 282 -25.68 30.58 -0.57
N THR A 283 -24.69 31.40 -0.18
CA THR A 283 -24.88 32.85 -0.12
C THR A 283 -25.12 33.45 -1.50
N LYS A 284 -24.38 33.00 -2.52
CA LYS A 284 -24.59 33.44 -3.92
C LYS A 284 -25.93 33.00 -4.47
N THR A 285 -26.41 31.79 -4.15
CA THR A 285 -27.74 31.33 -4.55
C THR A 285 -28.83 32.13 -3.86
N MET A 286 -28.66 32.49 -2.58
CA MET A 286 -29.59 33.39 -1.90
C MET A 286 -29.57 34.79 -2.50
N GLU A 287 -28.40 35.35 -2.79
CA GLU A 287 -28.26 36.64 -3.47
C GLU A 287 -28.89 36.62 -4.87
N LEU A 288 -28.73 35.51 -5.61
CA LEU A 288 -29.35 35.29 -6.91
C LEU A 288 -30.87 35.14 -6.80
N GLU A 289 -31.38 34.44 -5.79
CA GLU A 289 -32.82 34.34 -5.52
C GLU A 289 -33.40 35.71 -5.16
N GLU A 290 -32.76 36.48 -4.28
CA GLU A 290 -33.16 37.85 -3.98
C GLU A 290 -33.07 38.76 -5.20
N ALA A 291 -32.02 38.63 -6.02
CA ALA A 291 -31.89 39.37 -7.27
C ALA A 291 -33.00 38.99 -8.26
N THR A 292 -33.36 37.71 -8.34
CA THR A 292 -34.46 37.20 -9.16
C THR A 292 -35.78 37.76 -8.67
N GLN A 293 -36.06 37.71 -7.37
CA GLN A 293 -37.26 38.32 -6.77
C GLN A 293 -37.30 39.83 -7.00
N ARG A 294 -36.16 40.54 -6.89
CA ARG A 294 -36.06 41.97 -7.21
C ARG A 294 -36.34 42.23 -8.69
N LEU A 295 -35.83 41.39 -9.59
CA LEU A 295 -36.08 41.51 -11.02
C LEU A 295 -37.52 41.19 -11.38
N GLU A 296 -38.13 40.17 -10.77
CA GLU A 296 -39.55 39.86 -10.92
C GLU A 296 -40.42 41.00 -10.39
N HIS A 297 -40.07 41.57 -9.24
CA HIS A 297 -40.76 42.73 -8.70
C HIS A 297 -40.63 43.93 -9.63
N ARG A 298 -39.42 44.24 -10.12
CA ARG A 298 -39.22 45.30 -11.12
C ARG A 298 -39.93 45.02 -12.44
N LEU A 299 -39.99 43.77 -12.89
CA LEU A 299 -40.73 43.37 -14.07
C LEU A 299 -42.23 43.62 -13.85
N SER A 300 -42.76 43.27 -12.69
CA SER A 300 -44.16 43.55 -12.33
C SER A 300 -44.44 45.05 -12.25
N GLU A 301 -43.51 45.84 -11.70
CA GLU A 301 -43.62 47.28 -11.61
C GLU A 301 -43.55 47.94 -12.99
N VAL A 302 -42.61 47.52 -13.84
CA VAL A 302 -42.51 47.95 -15.23
C VAL A 302 -43.76 47.55 -16.00
N THR A 303 -44.32 46.36 -15.76
CA THR A 303 -45.56 45.92 -16.40
C THR A 303 -46.72 46.84 -16.04
N VAL A 304 -46.89 47.16 -14.75
CA VAL A 304 -47.89 48.12 -14.27
C VAL A 304 -47.63 49.54 -14.82
N GLN A 305 -46.37 49.97 -14.90
CA GLN A 305 -46.01 51.25 -15.52
C GLN A 305 -46.32 51.26 -17.02
N THR A 306 -46.04 50.19 -17.75
CA THR A 306 -46.38 50.07 -19.17
C THR A 306 -47.89 50.04 -19.38
N GLU A 307 -48.67 49.39 -18.50
CA GLU A 307 -50.13 49.45 -18.55
C GLU A 307 -50.63 50.88 -18.31
N ARG A 308 -50.08 51.59 -17.32
CA ARG A 308 -50.41 53.00 -17.09
C ARG A 308 -50.06 53.89 -18.29
N VAL A 309 -48.88 53.71 -18.88
CA VAL A 309 -48.47 54.44 -20.09
C VAL A 309 -49.37 54.08 -21.26
N LEU A 310 -49.74 52.80 -21.41
CA LEU A 310 -50.69 52.38 -22.45
C LEU A 310 -52.07 53.00 -22.23
N ASP A 311 -52.53 53.11 -20.99
CA ASP A 311 -53.80 53.77 -20.67
C ASP A 311 -53.72 55.30 -20.87
N GLU A 312 -52.59 55.93 -20.58
CA GLU A 312 -52.32 57.33 -20.92
C GLU A 312 -52.25 57.54 -22.44
N GLU A 313 -51.60 56.66 -23.19
CA GLU A 313 -51.55 56.72 -24.66
C GLU A 313 -52.93 56.42 -25.26
N ARG A 314 -53.73 55.54 -24.65
CA ARG A 314 -55.14 55.34 -25.01
C ARG A 314 -55.99 56.58 -24.74
N ALA A 315 -55.76 57.25 -23.61
CA ALA A 315 -56.42 58.52 -23.29
C ALA A 315 -55.99 59.63 -24.27
N LYS A 316 -54.69 59.73 -24.60
CA LYS A 316 -54.18 60.67 -25.60
C LYS A 316 -54.74 60.38 -26.99
N THR A 317 -54.80 59.12 -27.40
CA THR A 317 -55.42 58.75 -28.69
C THR A 317 -56.91 59.02 -28.71
N HIS A 318 -57.62 58.82 -27.59
CA HIS A 318 -59.02 59.25 -27.47
C HIS A 318 -59.16 60.77 -27.59
N LEU A 319 -58.32 61.55 -26.89
CA LEU A 319 -58.30 63.01 -26.99
C LEU A 319 -57.91 63.48 -28.40
N LEU A 320 -56.99 62.79 -29.07
CA LEU A 320 -56.59 63.08 -30.44
C LEU A 320 -57.72 62.75 -31.43
N GLU A 321 -58.48 61.68 -31.22
CA GLU A 321 -59.67 61.40 -32.04
C GLU A 321 -60.79 62.39 -31.76
N GLU A 322 -60.99 62.81 -30.51
CA GLU A 322 -61.94 63.86 -30.16
C GLU A 322 -61.53 65.23 -30.75
N ALA A 323 -60.23 65.54 -30.75
CA ALA A 323 -59.67 66.72 -31.41
C ALA A 323 -59.78 66.61 -32.94
N LYS A 324 -59.53 65.44 -33.52
CA LYS A 324 -59.69 65.17 -34.95
C LYS A 324 -61.14 65.29 -35.38
N GLU A 325 -62.09 64.81 -34.58
CA GLU A 325 -63.52 64.97 -34.84
C GLU A 325 -63.95 66.43 -34.68
N THR A 326 -63.39 67.15 -33.72
CA THR A 326 -63.59 68.60 -33.56
C THR A 326 -63.01 69.37 -34.75
N LEU A 327 -61.84 68.97 -35.27
CA LEU A 327 -61.25 69.54 -36.48
C LEU A 327 -62.05 69.20 -37.73
N ARG A 328 -62.60 67.98 -37.85
CA ARG A 328 -63.53 67.64 -38.94
C ARG A 328 -64.79 68.50 -38.89
N ARG A 329 -65.36 68.71 -37.70
CA ARG A 329 -66.51 69.59 -37.51
C ARG A 329 -66.19 71.03 -37.91
N ARG A 330 -65.03 71.54 -37.48
CA ARG A 330 -64.53 72.86 -37.87
C ARG A 330 -64.20 72.96 -39.37
N LEU A 331 -63.70 71.89 -39.98
CA LEU A 331 -63.44 71.83 -41.41
C LEU A 331 -64.75 71.86 -42.18
N LEU A 332 -65.77 71.11 -41.75
CA LEU A 332 -67.11 71.17 -42.34
C LEU A 332 -67.78 72.53 -42.13
N GLU A 333 -67.59 73.17 -40.97
CA GLU A 333 -68.06 74.54 -40.71
C GLU A 333 -67.32 75.56 -41.58
N ALA A 334 -66.00 75.40 -41.76
CA ALA A 334 -65.19 76.25 -42.62
C ALA A 334 -65.50 76.03 -44.11
N GLU A 335 -65.76 74.80 -44.53
CA GLU A 335 -66.21 74.44 -45.88
C GLU A 335 -67.63 74.97 -46.14
N ALA A 336 -68.53 74.89 -45.15
CA ALA A 336 -69.85 75.50 -45.24
C ALA A 336 -69.78 77.03 -45.29
N SER A 337 -68.90 77.64 -44.49
CA SER A 337 -68.67 79.09 -44.51
C SER A 337 -67.97 79.54 -45.80
N SER A 338 -67.04 78.76 -46.33
CA SER A 338 -66.38 78.98 -47.61
C SER A 338 -67.35 78.80 -48.77
N ALA A 339 -68.22 77.80 -48.73
CA ALA A 339 -69.28 77.61 -49.71
C ALA A 339 -70.32 78.74 -49.64
N HIS A 340 -70.60 79.26 -48.43
CA HIS A 340 -71.46 80.42 -48.24
C HIS A 340 -70.81 81.70 -48.81
N SER A 341 -69.54 81.97 -48.50
CA SER A 341 -68.80 83.10 -49.05
C SER A 341 -68.57 82.98 -50.56
N ALA A 342 -68.37 81.78 -51.09
CA ALA A 342 -68.31 81.54 -52.54
C ALA A 342 -69.68 81.78 -53.20
N ALA A 343 -70.78 81.35 -52.57
CA ALA A 343 -72.12 81.62 -53.05
C ALA A 343 -72.49 83.11 -52.97
N GLU A 344 -72.01 83.84 -51.95
CA GLU A 344 -72.13 85.29 -51.84
C GLU A 344 -71.27 86.01 -52.86
N ALA A 345 -70.04 85.56 -53.12
CA ALA A 345 -69.17 86.09 -54.16
C ALA A 345 -69.78 85.88 -55.55
N ASP A 346 -70.36 84.71 -55.83
CA ASP A 346 -71.08 84.42 -57.07
C ASP A 346 -72.38 85.20 -57.20
N ARG A 347 -73.05 85.52 -56.07
CA ARG A 347 -74.23 86.38 -56.07
C ARG A 347 -73.83 87.83 -56.35
N ALA A 348 -72.81 88.33 -55.66
CA ALA A 348 -72.23 89.65 -55.89
C ALA A 348 -71.69 89.80 -57.32
N ASN A 349 -71.07 88.76 -57.89
CA ASN A 349 -70.58 88.79 -59.27
C ASN A 349 -71.74 88.79 -60.28
N ARG A 350 -72.82 88.05 -60.01
CA ARG A 350 -74.06 88.12 -60.82
C ARG A 350 -74.72 89.49 -60.73
N ASP A 351 -74.76 90.08 -59.54
CA ASP A 351 -75.33 91.41 -59.31
C ASP A 351 -74.46 92.48 -59.98
N ASN A 352 -73.13 92.34 -59.94
CA ASN A 352 -72.21 93.25 -60.63
C ASN A 352 -72.32 93.12 -62.16
N GLN A 353 -72.48 91.90 -62.69
CA GLN A 353 -72.78 91.69 -64.12
C GLN A 353 -74.17 92.19 -64.52
N ALA A 354 -75.15 92.15 -63.61
CA ALA A 354 -76.46 92.75 -63.84
C ALA A 354 -76.35 94.27 -63.86
N LEU A 355 -75.65 94.88 -62.90
CA LEU A 355 -75.37 96.31 -62.87
C LEU A 355 -74.58 96.80 -64.08
N LEU A 356 -73.61 96.01 -64.57
CA LEU A 356 -72.88 96.34 -65.80
C LEU A 356 -73.79 96.31 -67.03
N ARG A 357 -74.71 95.34 -67.12
CA ARG A 357 -75.71 95.28 -68.18
C ARG A 357 -76.70 96.44 -68.08
N ASP A 358 -77.15 96.78 -66.88
CA ASP A 358 -78.04 97.89 -66.62
C ASP A 358 -77.35 99.23 -66.90
N ASN A 359 -76.06 99.38 -66.58
CA ASN A 359 -75.27 100.56 -66.93
C ASN A 359 -75.03 100.67 -68.44
N ALA A 360 -74.77 99.55 -69.12
CA ALA A 360 -74.65 99.54 -70.58
C ALA A 360 -75.98 99.93 -71.24
N ALA A 361 -77.09 99.37 -70.76
CA ALA A 361 -78.44 99.73 -71.21
C ALA A 361 -78.79 101.19 -70.86
N ALA A 362 -78.38 101.69 -69.70
CA ALA A 362 -78.54 103.08 -69.31
C ALA A 362 -77.71 104.02 -70.18
N ALA A 363 -76.47 103.66 -70.53
CA ALA A 363 -75.60 104.42 -71.42
C ALA A 363 -76.10 104.43 -72.87
N GLU A 364 -76.65 103.31 -73.33
CA GLU A 364 -77.32 103.22 -74.64
C GLU A 364 -78.61 104.05 -74.65
N ASN A 365 -79.40 104.00 -73.58
CA ASN A 365 -80.56 104.88 -73.41
C ASN A 365 -80.17 106.35 -73.31
N LEU A 366 -79.07 106.69 -72.66
CA LEU A 366 -78.55 108.06 -72.60
C LEU A 366 -78.10 108.53 -73.98
N SER A 367 -77.40 107.69 -74.73
CA SER A 367 -77.00 107.98 -76.12
C SER A 367 -78.22 108.15 -77.03
N ARG A 368 -79.25 107.31 -76.86
CA ARG A 368 -80.52 107.43 -77.56
C ARG A 368 -81.25 108.72 -77.19
N LEU A 369 -81.38 109.03 -75.90
CA LEU A 369 -81.97 110.28 -75.42
C LEU A 369 -81.19 111.51 -75.86
N GLN A 370 -79.87 111.42 -75.97
CA GLN A 370 -79.02 112.51 -76.45
C GLN A 370 -79.19 112.69 -77.96
N THR A 371 -79.36 111.62 -78.72
CA THR A 371 -79.74 111.65 -80.13
C THR A 371 -81.16 112.22 -80.32
N ASP A 372 -82.10 111.80 -79.48
CA ASP A 372 -83.47 112.31 -79.46
C ASP A 372 -83.50 113.80 -79.08
N LEU A 373 -82.68 114.26 -78.13
CA LEU A 373 -82.56 115.66 -77.75
C LEU A 373 -81.96 116.51 -78.89
N VAL A 374 -80.98 115.98 -79.63
CA VAL A 374 -80.46 116.63 -80.84
C VAL A 374 -81.56 116.71 -81.91
N GLY A 375 -82.33 115.64 -82.10
CA GLY A 375 -83.48 115.60 -83.00
C GLY A 375 -84.59 116.59 -82.62
N ILE A 376 -84.96 116.64 -81.35
CA ILE A 376 -85.96 117.57 -80.80
C ILE A 376 -85.45 119.00 -80.89
N ARG A 377 -84.18 119.27 -80.62
CA ARG A 377 -83.59 120.62 -80.79
C ARG A 377 -83.62 121.06 -82.26
N ALA A 378 -83.32 120.16 -83.20
CA ALA A 378 -83.44 120.43 -84.63
C ALA A 378 -84.91 120.64 -85.08
N GLU A 379 -85.86 119.91 -84.48
CA GLU A 379 -87.30 120.09 -84.71
C GLU A 379 -87.82 121.41 -84.10
N ILE A 380 -87.41 121.78 -82.89
CA ILE A 380 -87.71 123.09 -82.28
C ILE A 380 -87.13 124.21 -83.14
N GLN A 381 -85.91 124.07 -83.65
CA GLN A 381 -85.32 125.07 -84.54
C GLN A 381 -86.12 125.18 -85.84
N ARG A 382 -86.45 124.05 -86.49
CA ARG A 382 -87.33 124.03 -87.68
C ARG A 382 -88.69 124.66 -87.41
N ARG A 383 -89.31 124.41 -86.26
CA ARG A 383 -90.59 125.02 -85.88
C ARG A 383 -90.47 126.50 -85.53
N THR A 384 -89.32 126.93 -85.02
CA THR A 384 -89.02 128.34 -84.74
C THR A 384 -88.81 129.09 -86.05
N ASP A 385 -88.07 128.51 -86.99
CA ASP A 385 -87.88 129.03 -88.34
C ASP A 385 -89.22 129.08 -89.10
N HIS A 386 -90.04 128.02 -88.99
CA HIS A 386 -91.39 127.97 -89.54
C HIS A 386 -92.33 128.97 -88.87
N GLY A 387 -92.24 129.16 -87.55
CA GLY A 387 -92.94 130.19 -86.80
C GLY A 387 -92.54 131.60 -87.21
N SER A 388 -91.29 131.80 -87.63
CA SER A 388 -90.80 133.07 -88.18
C SER A 388 -91.33 133.35 -89.58
N VAL A 389 -91.54 132.30 -90.38
CA VAL A 389 -92.24 132.37 -91.68
C VAL A 389 -93.71 132.71 -91.46
N LEU A 390 -94.42 131.96 -90.61
CA LEU A 390 -95.81 132.22 -90.24
C LEU A 390 -96.00 133.61 -89.61
N GLY A 391 -95.05 134.08 -88.80
CA GLY A 391 -95.07 135.42 -88.22
C GLY A 391 -95.01 136.53 -89.29
N ARG A 392 -94.22 136.31 -90.36
CA ARG A 392 -94.18 137.22 -91.52
C ARG A 392 -95.48 137.15 -92.32
N GLU A 393 -96.02 135.96 -92.57
CA GLU A 393 -97.31 135.78 -93.25
C GLU A 393 -98.47 136.43 -92.48
N LEU A 394 -98.47 136.30 -91.15
CA LEU A 394 -99.50 136.89 -90.28
C LEU A 394 -99.36 138.42 -90.19
N GLN A 395 -98.15 138.95 -90.30
CA GLN A 395 -97.91 140.39 -90.44
C GLN A 395 -98.42 140.93 -91.79
N ILE A 396 -98.21 140.19 -92.89
CA ILE A 396 -98.78 140.51 -94.21
C ILE A 396 -100.32 140.46 -94.14
N ALA A 397 -100.89 139.40 -93.56
CA ALA A 397 -102.33 139.26 -93.37
C ALA A 397 -102.93 140.36 -92.48
N ARG A 398 -102.19 140.88 -91.50
CA ARG A 398 -102.61 142.04 -90.68
C ARG A 398 -102.70 143.31 -91.51
N VAL A 399 -101.72 143.57 -92.38
CA VAL A 399 -101.73 144.72 -93.29
C VAL A 399 -102.90 144.62 -94.27
N ASP A 400 -103.16 143.44 -94.82
CA ASP A 400 -104.31 143.18 -95.69
C ASP A 400 -105.65 143.33 -94.96
N ASN A 401 -105.75 142.85 -93.70
CA ASN A 401 -106.96 143.01 -92.90
C ASN A 401 -107.21 144.48 -92.52
N GLN A 402 -106.15 145.28 -92.34
CA GLN A 402 -106.26 146.72 -92.09
C GLN A 402 -106.78 147.46 -93.33
N SER A 403 -106.32 147.06 -94.52
CA SER A 403 -106.89 147.49 -95.81
C SER A 403 -108.38 147.15 -95.92
N LEU A 404 -108.77 145.90 -95.58
CA LEU A 404 -110.17 145.46 -95.58
C LEU A 404 -111.04 146.19 -94.54
N ARG A 405 -110.50 146.50 -93.36
CA ARG A 405 -111.21 147.31 -92.35
C ARG A 405 -111.41 148.75 -92.81
N SER A 406 -110.45 149.33 -93.53
CA SER A 406 -110.59 150.68 -94.09
C SER A 406 -111.67 150.73 -95.18
N THR A 407 -111.75 149.71 -96.03
CA THR A 407 -112.77 149.60 -97.08
C THR A 407 -114.16 149.28 -96.49
N HIS A 408 -114.24 148.42 -95.47
CA HIS A 408 -115.49 148.21 -94.74
C HIS A 408 -115.97 149.49 -94.06
N SER A 409 -115.09 150.25 -93.41
CA SER A 409 -115.41 151.55 -92.81
C SER A 409 -116.00 152.52 -93.85
N GLN A 410 -115.43 152.56 -95.06
CA GLN A 410 -115.96 153.34 -96.17
C GLN A 410 -117.35 152.87 -96.62
N LEU A 411 -117.56 151.55 -96.73
CA LEU A 411 -118.86 150.98 -97.09
C LEU A 411 -119.92 151.27 -96.02
N THR A 412 -119.58 151.18 -94.73
CA THR A 412 -120.50 151.51 -93.64
C THR A 412 -120.89 152.98 -93.67
N ALA A 413 -119.93 153.88 -93.87
CA ALA A 413 -120.19 155.32 -94.03
C ALA A 413 -121.07 155.62 -95.25
N ARG A 414 -120.88 154.88 -96.34
CA ARG A 414 -121.68 155.01 -97.55
C ARG A 414 -123.10 154.48 -97.35
N ASN A 415 -123.26 153.41 -96.59
CA ASN A 415 -124.55 152.84 -96.24
C ASN A 415 -125.35 153.80 -95.34
N THR A 416 -124.72 154.40 -94.32
CA THR A 416 -125.37 155.41 -93.48
C THR A 416 -125.85 156.62 -94.29
N VAL A 417 -125.06 157.10 -95.24
CA VAL A 417 -125.47 158.20 -96.13
C VAL A 417 -126.67 157.83 -97.00
N LEU A 418 -126.74 156.60 -97.51
CA LEU A 418 -127.86 156.17 -98.33
C LEU A 418 -129.14 155.95 -97.50
N THR A 419 -129.01 155.43 -96.28
CA THR A 419 -130.12 155.33 -95.33
C THR A 419 -130.67 156.71 -94.97
N GLU A 420 -129.79 157.70 -94.79
CA GLU A 420 -130.19 159.11 -94.60
C GLU A 420 -130.90 159.68 -95.82
N GLN A 421 -130.47 159.34 -97.04
CA GLN A 421 -131.13 159.76 -98.27
C GLN A 421 -132.51 159.12 -98.44
N ILE A 422 -132.66 157.84 -98.11
CA ILE A 422 -133.97 157.17 -98.09
C ILE A 422 -134.88 157.87 -97.07
N ALA A 423 -134.39 158.12 -95.85
CA ALA A 423 -135.15 158.84 -94.82
C ALA A 423 -135.54 160.26 -95.25
N ALA A 424 -134.66 160.98 -95.98
CA ALA A 424 -134.96 162.30 -96.52
C ALA A 424 -136.03 162.24 -97.63
N LEU A 425 -135.98 161.24 -98.49
CA LEU A 425 -136.98 161.02 -99.54
C LEU A 425 -138.34 160.63 -98.94
N GLU A 426 -138.35 159.75 -97.95
CA GLU A 426 -139.55 159.40 -97.19
C GLU A 426 -140.15 160.63 -96.48
N ALA A 427 -139.31 161.48 -95.88
CA ALA A 427 -139.75 162.74 -95.28
C ALA A 427 -140.33 163.73 -96.31
N SER A 428 -139.80 163.75 -97.53
CA SER A 428 -140.26 164.62 -98.62
C SER A 428 -141.60 164.16 -99.20
N LEU A 429 -141.78 162.86 -99.39
CA LEU A 429 -143.04 162.25 -99.85
C LEU A 429 -144.11 162.39 -98.77
N ALA A 430 -143.76 162.18 -97.50
CA ALA A 430 -144.65 162.43 -96.38
C ALA A 430 -145.03 163.92 -96.27
N LYS A 431 -144.16 164.87 -96.64
CA LYS A 431 -144.49 166.31 -96.74
C LYS A 431 -145.48 166.58 -97.86
N CYS A 432 -145.34 165.93 -99.01
CA CYS A 432 -146.20 166.12 -100.17
C CYS A 432 -147.61 165.55 -99.93
N TRP A 433 -147.69 164.35 -99.36
CA TRP A 433 -148.96 163.77 -98.89
C TRP A 433 -149.59 164.63 -97.78
N ARG A 434 -148.81 165.12 -96.81
CA ARG A 434 -149.33 165.97 -95.72
C ARG A 434 -149.84 167.33 -96.19
N ARG A 435 -149.25 167.97 -97.21
CA ARG A 435 -149.79 169.25 -97.72
C ARG A 435 -151.12 169.06 -98.46
N ARG A 436 -151.26 167.97 -99.23
CA ARG A 436 -152.50 167.69 -99.97
C ARG A 436 -153.63 167.18 -99.06
N LEU A 437 -153.29 166.41 -98.03
CA LEU A 437 -154.25 165.93 -97.01
C LEU A 437 -154.66 167.04 -96.01
N ARG A 438 -153.80 168.02 -95.72
CA ARG A 438 -154.15 169.14 -94.81
C ARG A 438 -155.09 170.17 -95.45
N ALA A 439 -155.16 170.21 -96.78
CA ALA A 439 -156.23 170.91 -97.50
C ALA A 439 -157.65 170.37 -97.20
N TRP A 440 -157.77 169.18 -96.59
CA TRP A 440 -159.03 168.46 -96.41
C TRP A 440 -159.60 168.45 -94.97
N LEU A 441 -158.77 168.62 -93.91
CA LEU A 441 -159.17 168.34 -92.52
C LEU A 441 -159.34 169.54 -91.57
N GLN A 442 -158.96 170.77 -91.94
CA GLN A 442 -159.24 171.99 -91.16
C GLN A 442 -160.61 172.64 -91.47
N LYS A 443 -161.61 171.81 -91.78
CA LYS A 443 -163.05 172.09 -91.60
C LYS A 443 -163.73 171.18 -90.54
N THR A 444 -163.01 170.27 -89.85
CA THR A 444 -163.47 169.59 -88.62
C THR A 444 -162.31 168.99 -87.82
N SER A 445 -162.09 169.51 -86.59
CA SER A 445 -161.96 168.87 -85.26
C SER A 445 -161.18 167.53 -84.99
N PRO A 446 -160.82 167.23 -83.70
CA PRO A 446 -159.51 166.65 -83.27
C PRO A 446 -159.54 165.20 -82.69
N LEU A 447 -158.44 164.80 -82.01
CA LEU A 447 -158.16 163.62 -81.13
C LEU A 447 -157.40 162.45 -81.80
N SER A 448 -156.57 161.59 -81.19
CA SER A 448 -155.80 161.44 -79.92
C SER A 448 -155.29 159.96 -79.94
N ILE A 449 -154.38 159.55 -79.03
CA ILE A 449 -154.16 158.18 -78.47
C ILE A 449 -152.94 157.30 -78.94
N HIS A 450 -151.99 157.10 -77.99
CA HIS A 450 -151.24 155.89 -77.48
C HIS A 450 -150.83 154.68 -78.37
N ALA A 451 -149.84 153.79 -78.12
CA ALA A 451 -148.69 153.46 -77.21
C ALA A 451 -148.11 152.07 -77.69
N PRO A 452 -147.30 151.20 -77.01
CA PRO A 452 -146.07 151.31 -76.15
C PRO A 452 -144.87 150.34 -76.50
N SER A 453 -143.67 150.67 -75.95
CA SER A 453 -142.66 149.92 -75.12
C SER A 453 -142.03 148.51 -75.38
N ILE A 454 -140.81 148.35 -74.80
CA ILE A 454 -139.90 147.18 -74.49
C ILE A 454 -138.72 147.01 -75.48
N GLN A 455 -137.41 147.22 -75.21
CA GLN A 455 -136.46 147.21 -74.07
C GLN A 455 -135.79 145.85 -73.75
N THR A 456 -134.51 145.68 -74.13
CA THR A 456 -133.40 144.87 -73.50
C THR A 456 -132.17 144.94 -74.45
N GLN A 457 -130.98 145.50 -74.16
CA GLN A 457 -129.94 145.44 -73.10
C GLN A 457 -128.98 144.20 -73.16
N PRO A 458 -127.67 144.34 -72.79
CA PRO A 458 -126.52 143.89 -73.59
C PRO A 458 -125.38 143.15 -72.81
N SER A 459 -124.22 142.93 -73.47
CA SER A 459 -122.85 142.66 -72.93
C SER A 459 -122.53 141.24 -72.40
N PRO A 460 -121.25 140.83 -72.15
CA PRO A 460 -119.94 141.51 -72.29
C PRO A 460 -118.78 140.69 -72.94
N VAL A 461 -117.62 141.35 -73.00
CA VAL A 461 -116.26 140.90 -73.37
C VAL A 461 -115.46 140.45 -72.12
N HIS A 462 -114.70 139.33 -72.16
CA HIS A 462 -113.28 139.16 -71.71
C HIS A 462 -112.84 137.71 -71.30
N GLN A 463 -111.63 137.34 -71.79
CA GLN A 463 -110.46 136.68 -71.15
C GLN A 463 -110.35 135.15 -70.84
N HIS A 464 -109.19 134.62 -71.31
CA HIS A 464 -108.25 133.56 -70.85
C HIS A 464 -107.92 133.56 -69.32
N PRO A 465 -107.06 132.68 -68.70
CA PRO A 465 -106.23 131.53 -69.19
C PRO A 465 -106.17 130.25 -68.28
N ASN A 466 -105.39 129.23 -68.70
CA ASN A 466 -104.54 128.27 -67.94
C ASN A 466 -105.07 127.38 -66.77
N ARG A 467 -104.96 126.03 -66.90
CA ARG A 467 -104.13 125.11 -66.07
C ARG A 467 -104.32 123.60 -66.40
N LEU A 468 -103.18 122.89 -66.45
CA LEU A 468 -102.91 121.44 -66.22
C LEU A 468 -103.37 120.99 -64.80
N PRO A 469 -103.49 119.68 -64.39
CA PRO A 469 -102.37 118.68 -64.42
C PRO A 469 -102.70 117.16 -64.40
N SER A 470 -101.62 116.35 -64.31
CA SER A 470 -101.45 115.05 -63.59
C SER A 470 -102.16 113.78 -64.11
N SER A 471 -101.63 112.54 -64.02
CA SER A 471 -100.36 111.96 -63.55
C SER A 471 -100.33 110.44 -63.82
N SER A 472 -99.11 109.88 -63.97
CA SER A 472 -98.60 108.62 -63.36
C SER A 472 -99.30 107.26 -63.63
N ASN A 473 -98.60 106.29 -64.25
CA ASN A 473 -97.86 105.19 -63.58
C ASN A 473 -97.60 103.92 -64.46
N PRO A 474 -96.62 103.06 -64.08
CA PRO A 474 -96.07 101.87 -64.81
C PRO A 474 -96.61 100.54 -64.17
N PRO A 475 -95.98 99.32 -64.15
CA PRO A 475 -94.65 98.82 -64.59
C PRO A 475 -94.55 97.33 -65.08
N SER A 476 -93.30 96.84 -65.18
CA SER A 476 -92.78 95.53 -64.70
C SER A 476 -92.46 94.36 -65.65
N LEU A 477 -91.21 93.92 -65.49
CA LEU A 477 -90.43 92.77 -65.98
C LEU A 477 -90.88 91.42 -65.37
N THR A 478 -90.59 90.29 -66.05
CA THR A 478 -90.14 89.01 -65.43
C THR A 478 -89.46 88.03 -66.43
N SER A 479 -88.48 87.26 -65.90
CA SER A 479 -87.63 86.18 -66.48
C SER A 479 -88.35 84.84 -66.74
N PRO A 480 -87.69 83.79 -67.32
CA PRO A 480 -87.17 82.62 -66.53
C PRO A 480 -85.92 81.91 -67.14
N LYS A 481 -84.92 81.37 -66.41
CA LYS A 481 -84.76 80.12 -65.61
C LYS A 481 -84.64 78.78 -66.40
N ALA A 482 -83.48 78.08 -66.32
CA ALA A 482 -83.34 76.61 -66.48
C ALA A 482 -82.03 76.08 -65.84
N THR A 483 -82.06 74.84 -65.32
CA THR A 483 -81.33 74.33 -64.15
C THR A 483 -80.40 73.15 -64.47
N LEU A 484 -79.35 73.01 -63.64
CA LEU A 484 -78.26 72.02 -63.58
C LEU A 484 -78.66 70.58 -63.19
N ALA A 485 -77.82 69.62 -63.62
CA ALA A 485 -77.81 68.19 -63.31
C ALA A 485 -76.63 67.78 -62.40
N ASN A 486 -76.80 66.71 -61.62
CA ASN A 486 -75.98 66.33 -60.46
C ASN A 486 -75.67 64.81 -60.39
N PHE A 487 -74.39 64.50 -60.08
CA PHE A 487 -73.80 63.46 -59.19
C PHE A 487 -73.66 61.95 -59.54
N THR A 488 -72.37 61.52 -59.56
CA THR A 488 -71.69 60.24 -59.15
C THR A 488 -71.59 60.11 -57.59
N PRO A 489 -70.83 59.21 -56.88
CA PRO A 489 -69.80 58.17 -57.22
C PRO A 489 -69.81 56.84 -56.34
N GLU A 490 -68.87 55.89 -56.57
CA GLU A 490 -68.21 54.94 -55.57
C GLU A 490 -67.42 53.82 -56.33
N ASN A 491 -66.10 53.61 -56.23
CA ASN A 491 -65.08 53.31 -55.18
C ASN A 491 -64.79 51.79 -54.98
N LYS A 492 -63.55 51.36 -55.29
CA LYS A 492 -63.05 49.97 -55.32
C LYS A 492 -61.53 49.89 -54.97
N GLN A 493 -61.20 49.00 -54.01
CA GLN A 493 -60.18 47.92 -54.08
C GLN A 493 -58.70 48.13 -53.62
N ILE A 494 -58.15 47.00 -53.08
CA ILE A 494 -56.74 46.49 -52.94
C ILE A 494 -56.08 46.70 -51.55
N GLN A 495 -55.71 45.73 -50.68
CA GLN A 495 -55.11 44.34 -50.64
C GLN A 495 -53.56 44.20 -50.55
N ARG A 496 -53.12 43.56 -49.43
CA ARG A 496 -52.11 42.46 -49.25
C ARG A 496 -50.57 42.68 -49.31
N HIS A 497 -49.90 41.75 -48.58
CA HIS A 497 -48.50 41.23 -48.64
C HIS A 497 -47.58 41.61 -47.44
N HIS A 498 -46.71 40.77 -46.83
CA HIS A 498 -46.20 39.42 -47.13
C HIS A 498 -45.62 38.75 -45.85
N ARG A 499 -45.59 37.40 -45.84
CA ARG A 499 -45.13 36.43 -44.82
C ARG A 499 -44.08 35.49 -45.46
N ILE A 500 -43.24 34.85 -44.62
CA ILE A 500 -42.47 33.58 -44.80
C ILE A 500 -41.01 33.67 -45.32
N HIS A 501 -40.03 33.17 -44.53
CA HIS A 501 -39.19 31.98 -44.86
C HIS A 501 -38.23 31.55 -43.71
N TYR A 502 -38.31 30.26 -43.36
CA TYR A 502 -37.35 29.43 -42.60
C TYR A 502 -36.44 28.68 -43.60
N ALA A 503 -35.18 28.40 -43.24
CA ALA A 503 -34.40 27.20 -43.64
C ALA A 503 -33.00 27.14 -42.99
N ASP A 504 -32.84 26.13 -42.12
CA ASP A 504 -31.76 25.12 -41.98
C ASP A 504 -30.25 25.40 -42.16
N ASN A 505 -29.53 24.88 -41.15
CA ASN A 505 -28.09 24.62 -41.02
C ASN A 505 -27.47 23.75 -42.14
N PRO A 506 -26.16 23.93 -42.40
CA PRO A 506 -25.19 22.83 -42.24
C PRO A 506 -23.84 23.33 -41.61
N PRO A 507 -22.70 22.59 -41.65
CA PRO A 507 -22.26 21.65 -40.60
C PRO A 507 -20.82 21.99 -40.09
N PRO A 508 -20.14 21.13 -39.29
CA PRO A 508 -18.98 21.51 -38.49
C PRO A 508 -17.64 21.34 -39.22
N THR A 509 -16.65 22.15 -38.89
CA THR A 509 -15.25 21.95 -39.28
C THR A 509 -14.33 21.90 -38.07
N LEU A 510 -13.41 20.94 -38.20
CA LEU A 510 -12.39 20.47 -37.28
C LEU A 510 -11.29 21.52 -37.02
N TYR A 511 -10.70 21.39 -35.83
CA TYR A 511 -9.28 21.60 -35.51
C TYR A 511 -8.55 22.79 -36.13
N ASN A 512 -8.25 23.78 -35.29
CA ASN A 512 -6.94 24.45 -35.30
C ASN A 512 -6.62 25.04 -33.92
N GLN A 513 -5.68 24.40 -33.22
CA GLN A 513 -4.67 25.12 -32.42
C GLN A 513 -3.64 25.68 -33.42
N PRO A 514 -3.08 26.89 -33.21
CA PRO A 514 -1.99 27.02 -32.26
C PRO A 514 -1.95 28.32 -31.43
N GLN A 515 -1.33 28.14 -30.27
CA GLN A 515 -0.47 29.06 -29.52
C GLN A 515 -0.14 30.41 -30.18
N THR A 516 -0.39 31.49 -29.43
CA THR A 516 0.48 32.68 -29.39
C THR A 516 0.56 33.22 -27.96
N CYS A 517 1.73 33.03 -27.33
CA CYS A 517 2.37 34.10 -26.54
C CYS A 517 2.94 35.12 -27.56
N PRO A 518 3.17 36.42 -27.26
CA PRO A 518 3.97 36.84 -26.09
C PRO A 518 3.69 38.23 -25.44
N ALA A 519 4.34 38.41 -24.28
CA ALA A 519 5.08 39.58 -23.80
C ALA A 519 4.42 40.98 -23.72
N ALA A 520 4.21 41.45 -22.49
CA ALA A 520 5.08 42.45 -21.84
C ALA A 520 4.94 42.34 -20.31
#